data_AF-A0AAQ1GMM2-F1
#
_entry.id   AF-A0AAQ1GMM2-F1
#
_cell.length_a   1.000
_cell.length_b   1.000
_cell.length_c   1.000
_cell.angle_alpha   90.00
_cell.angle_beta   90.00
_cell.angle_gamma   90.00
#
_symmetry.space_group_name_H-M   'P 1'
#
loop_
_entity.id
_entity.type
_entity.pdbx_description
1 polymer ?
#
loop_
_entity_poly.entity_id
_entity_poly.type
_entity_poly.pdbx_seq_one_letter_code
_entity_poly.pdbx_strand_id
1 'polypeptide(L)'
;MSLTTTLIAKLSGIDEAYAARVLLSVRAQDDLQAPPPAEFRRGRPARAWALAVVMSRNPVRFWVGMSGLIAFPVYLLCEIGAWLHG
;
A
#
# COMPACT_ATOMS: atom_id res chain seq x y z
N MET A 1 -16.60 -0.41 3.37
CA MET A 1 -15.13 -0.56 3.60
C MET A 1 -14.40 -0.20 2.32
N SER A 2 -13.24 0.46 2.43
CA SER A 2 -12.44 0.85 1.27
C SER A 2 -11.31 -0.15 1.02
N LEU A 3 -11.10 -0.53 -0.24
CA LEU A 3 -10.05 -1.45 -0.67
C LEU A 3 -8.63 -0.96 -0.29
N THR A 4 -8.44 0.36 -0.24
CA THR A 4 -7.23 1.03 0.26
C THR A 4 -6.92 0.66 1.71
N THR A 5 -7.92 0.68 2.60
CA THR A 5 -7.75 0.37 4.02
C THR A 5 -7.32 -1.08 4.23
N THR A 6 -7.98 -2.01 3.54
CA THR A 6 -7.65 -3.45 3.59
C THR A 6 -6.24 -3.71 3.08
N LEU A 7 -5.81 -3.05 1.99
CA LEU A 7 -4.43 -3.16 1.50
C LEU A 7 -3.41 -2.64 2.50
N ILE A 8 -3.64 -1.47 3.09
CA ILE A 8 -2.74 -0.90 4.12
C ILE A 8 -2.63 -1.88 5.30
N ALA A 9 -3.76 -2.40 5.78
CA ALA A 9 -3.78 -3.36 6.88
C ALA A 9 -2.94 -4.61 6.58
N LYS A 10 -3.22 -5.25 5.43
CA LYS A 10 -2.53 -6.49 5.02
C LYS A 10 -1.04 -6.28 4.76
N LEU A 11 -0.66 -5.24 4.02
CA LEU A 11 0.75 -4.99 3.66
C LEU A 11 1.58 -4.54 4.87
N SER A 12 0.95 -3.89 5.85
CA SER A 12 1.65 -3.38 7.04
C SER A 12 1.60 -4.34 8.23
N GLY A 13 0.74 -5.37 8.18
CA GLY A 13 0.55 -6.33 9.28
C GLY A 13 -0.12 -5.71 10.50
N ILE A 14 -1.08 -4.80 10.29
CA ILE A 14 -1.88 -4.13 11.33
C ILE A 14 -3.37 -4.41 11.13
N ASP A 15 -4.17 -4.13 12.15
CA ASP A 15 -5.62 -4.24 12.09
C ASP A 15 -6.25 -3.20 11.12
N GLU A 16 -7.38 -3.54 10.51
CA GLU A 16 -8.08 -2.67 9.56
C GLU A 16 -8.63 -1.40 10.20
N ALA A 17 -9.11 -1.45 11.44
CA ALA A 17 -9.55 -0.25 12.16
C ALA A 17 -8.36 0.67 12.45
N TYR A 18 -7.21 0.09 12.76
CA TYR A 18 -5.97 0.85 12.94
C TYR A 18 -5.50 1.48 11.62
N ALA A 19 -5.57 0.75 10.51
CA ALA A 19 -5.26 1.26 9.17
C ALA A 19 -6.20 2.39 8.75
N ALA A 20 -7.50 2.30 9.07
CA ALA A 20 -8.47 3.36 8.81
C ALA A 20 -8.10 4.65 9.56
N ARG A 21 -7.68 4.52 10.83
CA ARG A 21 -7.23 5.65 11.64
C ARG A 21 -5.98 6.30 11.05
N VAL A 22 -4.99 5.50 10.66
CA VAL A 22 -3.78 5.99 9.99
C VAL A 22 -4.13 6.78 8.73
N LEU A 23 -5.02 6.24 7.89
CA LEU A 23 -5.44 6.91 6.65
C LEU A 23 -6.16 8.23 6.92
N LEU A 24 -7.00 8.30 7.97
CA LEU A 24 -7.63 9.54 8.41
C LEU A 24 -6.59 10.56 8.88
N SER A 25 -5.62 10.14 9.71
CA SER A 25 -4.55 11.03 10.19
C SER A 25 -3.69 11.58 9.04
N VAL A 26 -3.37 10.75 8.05
CA VAL A 26 -2.62 11.19 6.84
C VAL A 26 -3.43 12.20 6.02
N ARG A 27 -4.74 12.01 5.90
CA ARG A 27 -5.62 12.95 5.16
C ARG A 27 -5.81 14.27 5.90
N ALA A 28 -5.79 14.23 7.23
CA ALA A 28 -5.85 15.42 8.07
C ALA A 28 -4.52 16.19 8.09
N GLN A 29 -3.41 15.57 7.66
CA GLN A 29 -2.11 16.21 7.58
C GLN A 29 -1.92 16.94 6.23
N ASP A 30 -2.04 18.27 6.29
CA ASP A 30 -1.89 19.13 5.11
C ASP A 30 -0.43 19.24 4.64
N ASP A 31 0.51 19.37 5.57
CA ASP A 31 1.95 19.44 5.30
C ASP A 31 2.60 18.05 5.31
N LEU A 32 3.07 17.61 4.14
CA LEU A 32 3.72 16.32 3.93
C LEU A 32 5.23 16.33 4.20
N GLN A 33 5.85 17.50 4.27
CA GLN A 33 7.25 17.62 4.69
C GLN A 33 7.35 17.56 6.22
N ALA A 34 6.23 17.78 6.91
CA ALA A 34 6.17 17.60 8.34
C ALA A 34 6.42 16.13 8.70
N PRO A 35 7.24 15.87 9.73
CA PRO A 35 7.57 14.52 10.15
C PRO A 35 6.30 13.76 10.57
N PRO A 36 6.26 12.43 10.38
CA PRO A 36 5.14 11.61 10.84
C PRO A 36 4.93 11.77 12.35
N PRO A 37 3.66 11.74 12.83
CA PRO A 37 3.33 11.74 14.24
C PRO A 37 4.12 10.66 15.00
N ALA A 38 4.46 10.92 16.27
CA ALA A 38 5.34 10.05 17.05
C ALA A 38 4.85 8.59 17.12
N GLU A 39 3.54 8.39 17.14
CA GLU A 39 2.86 7.08 17.11
C GLU A 39 3.15 6.27 15.83
N PHE A 40 3.50 6.91 14.72
CA PHE A 40 3.77 6.28 13.43
C PHE A 40 5.24 6.31 13.00
N ARG A 41 6.17 6.69 13.89
CA ARG A 41 7.58 6.84 13.52
C ARG A 41 8.37 5.54 13.41
N ARG A 42 7.90 4.43 13.98
CA ARG A 42 8.65 3.16 14.03
C ARG A 42 7.77 1.94 13.79
N GLY A 43 8.39 0.85 13.34
CA GLY A 43 7.78 -0.48 13.26
C GLY A 43 6.69 -0.63 12.20
N ARG A 44 5.70 -1.47 12.49
CA ARG A 44 4.53 -1.72 11.62
C ARG A 44 3.67 -0.45 11.38
N PRO A 45 3.43 0.41 12.39
CA PRO A 45 2.72 1.69 12.19
C PRO A 45 3.41 2.61 11.19
N ALA A 46 4.75 2.64 11.15
CA ALA A 46 5.49 3.43 10.16
C ALA A 46 5.28 2.97 8.72
N ARG A 47 5.18 1.66 8.50
CA ARG A 47 4.89 1.10 7.17
C ARG A 47 3.48 1.48 6.72
N ALA A 48 2.51 1.38 7.63
CA ALA A 48 1.14 1.78 7.36
C ALA A 48 1.03 3.26 7.01
N TRP A 49 1.75 4.11 7.75
CA TRP A 49 1.81 5.54 7.48
C TRP A 49 2.40 5.84 6.10
N ALA A 50 3.55 5.25 5.76
CA ALA A 50 4.18 5.43 4.45
C ALA A 50 3.25 4.99 3.31
N LEU A 51 2.60 3.82 3.43
CA LEU A 51 1.63 3.34 2.44
C LEU A 51 0.43 4.28 2.31
N ALA A 52 -0.14 4.73 3.43
CA ALA A 52 -1.26 5.66 3.44
C ALA A 52 -0.91 7.00 2.77
N VAL A 53 0.29 7.53 3.01
CA VAL A 53 0.77 8.76 2.35
C VAL A 53 0.85 8.58 0.83
N VAL A 54 1.48 7.50 0.37
CA VAL A 54 1.63 7.23 -1.06
C VAL A 54 0.27 7.04 -1.74
N MET A 55 -0.62 6.25 -1.13
CA MET A 55 -1.98 6.02 -1.65
C MET A 55 -2.86 7.27 -1.65
N SER A 56 -2.69 8.17 -0.67
CA SER A 56 -3.48 9.40 -0.56
C SER A 56 -3.05 10.46 -1.58
N ARG A 57 -1.75 10.64 -1.77
CA ARG A 57 -1.21 11.76 -2.58
C ARG A 57 -0.88 11.37 -4.01
N ASN A 58 -0.51 10.12 -4.26
CA ASN A 58 -0.22 9.64 -5.62
C ASN A 58 -0.78 8.23 -5.83
N PRO A 59 -2.13 8.10 -5.85
CA PRO A 59 -2.78 6.82 -6.07
C PRO A 59 -2.34 6.20 -7.40
N VAL A 60 -2.09 7.01 -8.44
CA VAL A 60 -1.65 6.52 -9.75
C VAL A 60 -0.31 5.80 -9.65
N ARG A 61 0.72 6.39 -9.04
CA ARG A 61 2.03 5.71 -8.87
C ARG A 61 1.90 4.43 -8.07
N PHE A 62 1.09 4.43 -7.01
CA PHE A 62 0.87 3.23 -6.21
C PHE A 62 0.27 2.11 -7.05
N TRP A 63 -0.81 2.39 -7.78
CA TRP A 63 -1.50 1.41 -8.60
C TRP A 63 -0.68 0.92 -9.78
N VAL A 64 0.12 1.79 -10.42
CA VAL A 64 1.06 1.40 -11.48
C VAL A 64 2.18 0.50 -10.92
N GLY A 65 2.73 0.82 -9.75
CA GLY A 65 3.72 -0.04 -9.11
C GLY A 65 3.13 -1.42 -8.78
N MET A 66 1.90 -1.45 -8.27
CA MET A 66 1.23 -2.70 -7.92
C MET A 66 0.80 -3.51 -9.14
N SER A 67 0.38 -2.87 -10.22
CA SER A 67 0.09 -3.57 -11.48
C SER A 67 1.35 -4.20 -12.05
N GLY A 68 2.49 -3.51 -12.02
CA GLY A 68 3.79 -4.08 -12.41
C GLY A 68 4.17 -5.30 -11.56
N LEU A 69 3.96 -5.21 -10.24
CA LEU A 69 4.24 -6.31 -9.31
C LEU A 69 3.39 -7.56 -9.58
N ILE A 70 2.16 -7.40 -10.08
CA ILE A 70 1.25 -8.52 -10.42
C ILE A 70 1.46 -9.00 -11.85
N ALA A 71 1.64 -8.08 -12.80
CA ALA A 71 1.78 -8.40 -14.22
C ALA A 71 3.02 -9.24 -14.50
N PHE A 72 4.13 -8.98 -13.81
CA PHE A 72 5.37 -9.73 -13.98
C PHE A 72 5.23 -11.24 -13.65
N PRO A 73 4.77 -11.64 -12.45
CA PRO A 73 4.56 -13.06 -12.16
C PRO A 73 3.45 -13.69 -13.01
N VAL A 74 2.41 -12.95 -13.37
CA VAL A 74 1.38 -13.45 -14.31
C VAL A 74 1.99 -13.74 -15.68
N TYR A 75 2.82 -12.83 -16.20
CA TYR A 75 3.54 -13.03 -17.45
C TYR A 75 4.42 -14.29 -17.40
N LEU A 76 5.19 -14.46 -16.33
CA LEU A 76 6.01 -15.67 -16.15
C LEU A 76 5.18 -16.95 -16.11
N LEU A 77 4.03 -16.94 -15.42
CA LEU A 77 3.13 -18.10 -15.38
C LEU A 77 2.52 -18.41 -16.75
N CYS A 78 2.14 -17.39 -17.51
CA CYS A 78 1.68 -17.57 -18.89
C CYS A 78 2.77 -18.17 -19.77
N GLU A 79 4.01 -17.71 -19.65
CA GLU A 79 5.14 -18.22 -20.42
C GLU A 79 5.45 -19.68 -20.07
N ILE A 80 5.46 -20.02 -18.78
CA ILE A 80 5.65 -21.40 -18.31
C ILE A 80 4.49 -22.29 -18.79
N GLY A 81 3.25 -21.81 -18.71
CA GLY A 81 2.08 -22.52 -19.20
C GLY A 81 2.14 -22.76 -20.70
N ALA A 82 2.57 -21.75 -21.48
CA ALA A 82 2.79 -21.89 -22.91
C ALA A 82 3.90 -22.92 -23.22
N TRP A 83 4.98 -22.94 -22.43
CA TRP A 83 6.03 -23.94 -22.55
C TRP A 83 5.55 -25.36 -22.20
N LEU A 84 4.65 -25.53 -21.24
CA LEU A 84 4.11 -26.84 -20.84
C LEU A 84 3.05 -27.38 -21.80
N HIS A 85 2.34 -26.51 -22.51
CA HIS A 85 1.29 -26.87 -23.48
C HIS A 85 1.75 -26.77 -24.94
N GLY A 86 3.03 -26.43 -25.17
CA GLY A 86 3.70 -26.41 -26.47
C GLY A 86 4.59 -27.63 -26.67
#